data_AF-A0A183BCA9-F1
#
_entry.id   AF-A0A183BCA9-F1
#
_cell.length_a   1.000
_cell.length_b   1.000
_cell.length_c   1.000
_cell.angle_alpha   90.00
_cell.angle_beta   90.00
_cell.angle_gamma   90.00
#
_symmetry.space_group_name_H-M   'P 1'
#
loop_
_entity.id
_entity.type
_entity.pdbx_description
1 polymer ?
#
loop_
_entity_poly.entity_id
_entity_poly.type
_entity_poly.pdbx_seq_one_letter_code
_entity_poly.pdbx_strand_id
1 'polypeptide(L)' 'MPITSHFQHLIVQCSGNVGGMKVPSVKLELDGESIFLKRRVLPYGQREDVLNALQKMEQDGVMSKVEYGIWATPIVVAM' A
#
# COMPACT_ATOMS: atom_id res chain seq x y z
N MET A 1 16.67 7.19 0.55
CA MET A 1 16.43 7.74 -0.80
C MET A 1 15.69 9.06 -0.65
N PRO A 2 16.17 10.16 -1.25
CA PRO A 2 15.41 11.40 -1.26
C PRO A 2 14.11 11.17 -2.03
N ILE A 3 12.99 11.60 -1.45
CA ILE A 3 11.71 11.66 -2.17
C ILE A 3 11.89 12.68 -3.29
N THR A 4 11.70 12.26 -4.54
CA THR A 4 11.80 13.17 -5.70
C THR A 4 10.63 14.17 -5.68
N SER A 5 10.86 15.38 -6.21
CA SER A 5 9.81 16.41 -6.34
C SER A 5 8.59 15.91 -7.11
N HIS A 6 8.82 15.00 -8.08
CA HIS A 6 7.78 14.32 -8.83
C HIS A 6 6.85 13.48 -7.93
N PHE A 7 7.41 12.70 -7.01
CA PHE A 7 6.61 11.88 -6.09
C PHE A 7 5.77 12.74 -5.14
N GLN A 8 6.31 13.87 -4.66
CA GLN A 8 5.54 14.81 -3.83
C GLN A 8 4.35 15.39 -4.60
N HIS A 9 4.56 15.80 -5.85
CA HIS A 9 3.49 16.31 -6.71
C HIS A 9 2.41 15.25 -6.95
N LEU A 10 2.80 13.99 -7.18
CA LEU A 10 1.87 12.88 -7.33
C LEU A 10 1.06 12.61 -6.05
N ILE A 11 1.68 12.67 -4.86
CA ILE A 11 0.96 12.52 -3.60
C ILE A 11 -0.12 13.60 -3.46
N VAL A 12 0.23 14.86 -3.72
CA VAL A 12 -0.71 15.98 -3.65
C VAL A 12 -1.85 15.82 -4.67
N GLN A 13 -1.54 15.35 -5.88
CA GLN A 13 -2.55 15.09 -6.89
C GLN A 13 -3.50 13.95 -6.48
N CYS A 14 -2.97 12.89 -5.85
CA CYS A 14 -3.75 11.73 -5.47
C CYS A 14 -4.56 11.93 -4.17
N SER A 15 -4.14 12.81 -3.28
CA SER A 15 -4.76 12.99 -1.95
C SER A 15 -6.20 13.50 -2.00
N GLY A 16 -6.58 14.19 -3.07
CA GLY A 16 -7.95 14.66 -3.30
C GLY A 16 -8.92 13.61 -3.86
N ASN A 17 -8.43 12.42 -4.19
CA ASN A 17 -9.26 11.39 -4.82
C ASN A 17 -10.15 10.70 -3.79
N VAL A 18 -11.45 10.63 -4.09
CA VAL A 18 -12.45 9.88 -3.32
C VAL A 18 -12.87 8.61 -4.08
N GLY A 19 -13.45 7.65 -3.35
CA GLY A 19 -13.90 6.38 -3.93
C GLY A 19 -14.85 6.58 -5.11
N GLY A 20 -14.64 5.82 -6.20
CA GLY A 20 -15.43 5.90 -7.43
C GLY A 20 -14.89 6.86 -8.49
N MET A 21 -13.85 7.65 -8.20
CA MET A 21 -13.19 8.49 -9.19
C MET A 21 -12.27 7.66 -10.11
N LYS A 22 -12.34 7.89 -11.42
CA LYS A 22 -11.35 7.36 -12.37
C LYS A 22 -10.05 8.15 -12.23
N VAL A 23 -9.08 7.56 -11.55
CA VAL A 23 -7.73 8.14 -11.41
C VAL A 23 -6.88 7.68 -12.60
N PRO A 24 -6.20 8.59 -13.31
CA PRO A 24 -5.22 8.21 -14.33
C PRO A 24 -4.15 7.30 -13.75
N SER A 25 -3.72 6.29 -14.51
CA SER A 25 -2.60 5.43 -14.10
C SER A 25 -1.34 6.28 -13.91
N VAL A 26 -0.75 6.22 -12.73
CA VAL A 26 0.52 6.87 -12.43
C VAL A 26 1.65 5.87 -12.69
N LYS A 27 2.63 6.27 -13.50
CA LYS A 27 3.89 5.53 -13.61
C LYS A 27 4.91 6.21 -12.71
N LEU A 28 5.43 5.45 -11.75
CA LEU A 28 6.54 5.89 -10.92
C LEU A 28 7.79 5.15 -11.39
N GLU A 29 8.76 5.87 -11.95
CA GLU A 29 10.10 5.33 -12.16
C GLU A 29 10.78 5.20 -10.80
N LEU A 30 11.06 3.96 -10.41
CA LEU A 30 11.79 3.63 -9.20
C LEU A 30 13.24 3.32 -9.60
N ASP A 31 14.13 4.29 -9.42
CA ASP A 31 15.57 4.15 -9.68
C ASP A 31 16.28 3.34 -8.58
N GLY A 32 15.84 2.11 -8.33
CA GLY A 32 16.41 1.25 -7.30
C GLY A 32 15.98 -0.22 -7.40
N GLU A 33 16.75 -1.10 -6.77
CA GLU A 33 16.39 -2.51 -6.64
C GLU A 33 15.08 -2.66 -5.84
N SER A 34 14.29 -3.67 -6.20
CA SER A 34 13.11 -4.04 -5.44
C SER A 34 13.49 -4.46 -4.01
N ILE A 35 12.81 -3.90 -3.01
CA ILE A 35 13.10 -4.20 -1.61
C ILE A 35 11.98 -5.07 -1.02
N PHE A 36 12.37 -6.23 -0.48
CA PHE A 36 11.51 -7.06 0.34
C PHE A 36 11.76 -6.77 1.82
N LEU A 37 10.82 -6.06 2.46
CA LEU A 37 10.87 -5.82 3.90
C LEU A 37 10.10 -6.92 4.65
N LYS A 38 10.73 -7.49 5.68
CA LYS A 38 10.08 -8.47 6.56
C LYS A 38 8.88 -7.85 7.29
N ARG A 39 7.83 -8.65 7.50
CA ARG A 39 6.64 -8.23 8.25
C ARG A 39 6.97 -7.79 9.67
N ARG A 40 6.24 -6.79 10.18
CA ARG A 40 6.27 -6.41 11.60
C ARG A 40 5.34 -7.30 12.41
N VAL A 41 5.64 -7.43 13.71
CA VAL A 41 4.78 -8.17 14.64
C VAL A 41 3.56 -7.32 14.96
N LEU A 42 2.37 -7.86 14.71
CA LEU A 42 1.11 -7.23 15.09
C LEU A 42 0.76 -7.59 16.55
N PRO A 43 0.30 -6.62 17.37
CA PRO A 43 -0.24 -6.89 18.69
C PRO A 43 -1.35 -7.93 18.63
N TYR A 44 -1.38 -8.85 19.60
CA TYR A 44 -2.29 -10.01 19.55
C TYR A 44 -3.76 -9.60 19.39
N GLY A 45 -4.22 -8.60 20.15
CA GLY A 45 -5.60 -8.12 20.12
C GLY A 45 -6.02 -7.48 18.79
N GLN A 46 -5.08 -7.07 17.94
CA GLN A 46 -5.37 -6.40 16.66
C GLN A 46 -5.23 -7.33 15.45
N ARG A 47 -4.78 -8.58 15.63
CA ARG A 47 -4.54 -9.50 14.50
C ARG A 47 -5.81 -9.80 13.73
N GLU A 48 -6.89 -10.03 14.45
CA GLU A 48 -8.19 -10.37 13.87
C GLU A 48 -8.79 -9.18 13.12
N ASP A 49 -8.73 -7.99 13.71
CA ASP A 49 -9.21 -6.76 13.07
C ASP A 49 -8.45 -6.46 11.78
N VAL A 50 -7.12 -6.62 11.80
CA VAL A 50 -6.28 -6.46 10.59
C VAL A 50 -6.64 -7.51 9.54
N LEU A 51 -6.83 -8.77 9.93
CA LEU A 51 -7.21 -9.83 8.99
C LEU A 51 -8.56 -9.53 8.33
N ASN A 52 -9.57 -9.17 9.11
CA ASN A 52 -10.90 -8.84 8.63
C ASN A 52 -10.88 -7.62 7.68
N ALA A 53 -10.09 -6.59 8.00
CA ALA A 53 -9.90 -5.44 7.13
C ALA A 53 -9.27 -5.81 5.78
N LEU A 54 -8.22 -6.64 5.79
CA LEU A 54 -7.56 -7.10 4.57
C LEU A 54 -8.47 -7.99 3.72
N GLN A 55 -9.24 -8.90 4.34
CA GLN A 55 -10.21 -9.74 3.63
C GLN A 55 -11.33 -8.90 3.00
N LYS A 56 -11.84 -7.89 3.71
CA LYS A 56 -12.83 -6.96 3.16
C LYS A 56 -12.28 -6.21 1.94
N MET A 57 -11.04 -5.72 2.00
CA MET A 57 -10.39 -5.07 0.85
C MET A 57 -10.23 -5.99 -0.36
N GLU A 58 -9.97 -7.28 -0.12
CA GLU A 58 -9.94 -8.29 -1.19
C GLU A 58 -11.34 -8.50 -1.80
N GLN A 59 -12.38 -8.62 -0.97
CA GLN A 59 -13.76 -8.80 -1.41
C GLN A 59 -14.30 -7.58 -2.17
N ASP A 60 -13.96 -6.38 -1.72
CA ASP A 60 -14.33 -5.11 -2.35
C ASP A 60 -13.55 -4.87 -3.66
N GLY A 61 -12.63 -5.77 -4.04
CA GLY A 61 -11.83 -5.67 -5.26
C GLY A 61 -10.74 -4.60 -5.21
N VAL A 62 -10.43 -4.08 -4.02
CA VAL A 62 -9.40 -3.06 -3.81
C VAL A 62 -8.00 -3.67 -3.92
N MET A 63 -7.83 -4.92 -3.47
CA MET A 63 -6.58 -5.66 -3.57
C MET A 63 -6.81 -7.09 -4.06
N SER A 64 -5.77 -7.71 -4.61
CA SER A 64 -5.74 -9.12 -4.98
C SER A 64 -4.59 -9.82 -4.29
N LYS A 65 -4.75 -11.10 -3.98
CA LYS A 65 -3.64 -11.94 -3.51
C LYS A 65 -2.58 -12.10 -4.61
N VAL A 66 -1.32 -12.15 -4.18
CA VAL A 66 -0.17 -12.48 -5.03
C VAL A 66 0.59 -13.64 -4.41
N GLU A 67 1.04 -14.59 -5.23
CA GLU A 67 1.79 -15.77 -4.74
C GLU A 67 3.22 -15.41 -4.33
N TYR A 68 3.86 -14.51 -5.09
CA TYR A 68 5.21 -14.04 -4.85
C TYR A 68 5.36 -12.58 -5.28
N GLY A 69 6.25 -11.85 -4.61
CA GLY A 69 6.60 -10.49 -4.96
C GLY A 69 8.04 -10.19 -4.54
N ILE A 70 8.79 -9.56 -5.44
CA ILE A 70 10.10 -8.98 -5.13
C ILE A 70 9.97 -7.73 -4.23
N TRP A 71 8.75 -7.22 -4.10
CA TRP A 71 8.38 -6.10 -3.23
C TRP A 71 7.58 -6.60 -2.03
N ALA A 72 7.91 -6.11 -0.84
CA ALA A 72 7.08 -6.27 0.34
C ALA A 72 7.26 -5.07 1.29
N THR A 73 6.14 -4.55 1.81
CA THR A 73 6.13 -3.48 2.81
C THR A 73 5.40 -3.95 4.05
N PRO A 74 5.95 -3.75 5.27
CA PRO A 74 5.29 -4.18 6.49
C PRO A 74 4.05 -3.33 6.78
N ILE A 75 2.97 -3.97 7.21
CA ILE A 75 1.77 -3.32 7.72
C ILE A 75 1.98 -2.97 9.20
N VAL A 76 1.52 -1.79 9.60
CA VAL A 76 1.49 -1.32 10.98
C VAL A 76 0.09 -0.86 11.33
N VAL A 77 -0.30 -1.04 12.59
CA VAL A 77 -1.56 -0.50 13.12
C VAL A 77 -1.23 0.81 13.83
N ALA A 78 -1.95 1.88 13.49
CA ALA A 78 -1.93 3.12 14.25
C ALA A 78 -2.94 3.02 15.41
N MET A 79 -2.56 3.54 16.58
CA MET A 79 -3.46 3.68 17.72
C MET A 79 -4.38 4.88 17.54
#